data_AF-A0A8D0KUJ1-F1
#
_entry.id   AF-A0A8D0KUJ1-F1
#
_cell.length_a   1.000
_cell.length_b   1.000
_cell.length_c   1.000
_cell.angle_alpha   90.00
_cell.angle_beta   90.00
_cell.angle_gamma   90.00
#
_symmetry.space_group_name_H-M   'P 1'
#
loop_
_entity.id
_entity.type
_entity.pdbx_description
1 polymer ?
#
loop_
_entity_poly.entity_id
_entity_poly.type
_entity_poly.pdbx_seq_one_letter_code
_entity_poly.pdbx_strand_id
1 'polypeptide(L)'
;LSHHHQLLAFVSLLETNKPYLVNCVRVPALQALLLFSRSLDTSADCARLVADGWLEVTVPDADLALRLLSAALQLRSAWEKLLHQLLEYRGEEPGHHRPSPRDVAALTRGLLEFLRTEGTELKPDEVKGGHRVTDFLTYNCLTDTDLYSECLRSFWTCPHCHLHMPFTPLERVCHESACRPHEAPPAEAPESPSRGSALHRSYRCDVCQRDFTFTPTEILRHKKQHR
;
A
#
# COMPACT_ATOMS: atom_id res chain seq x y z
N LEU A 1 -4.93 -14.63 27.09
CA LEU A 1 -3.60 -14.50 27.72
C LEU A 1 -3.34 -13.04 28.10
N SER A 2 -2.54 -12.81 29.15
CA SER A 2 -2.22 -11.46 29.64
C SER A 2 -1.28 -10.72 28.68
N HIS A 3 -1.33 -9.39 28.64
CA HIS A 3 -0.41 -8.48 27.92
C HIS A 3 1.09 -8.72 28.27
N HIS A 4 1.37 -9.48 29.33
CA HIS A 4 2.70 -9.93 29.71
C HIS A 4 3.26 -11.08 28.83
N HIS A 5 2.41 -11.84 28.13
CA HIS A 5 2.85 -12.97 27.29
C HIS A 5 3.16 -12.46 25.88
N GLN A 6 4.45 -12.25 25.62
CA GLN A 6 4.92 -11.67 24.37
C GLN A 6 6.07 -12.48 23.80
N LEU A 7 6.14 -12.52 22.47
CA LEU A 7 7.28 -13.05 21.74
C LEU A 7 8.14 -11.91 21.22
N LEU A 8 9.43 -12.19 21.02
CA LEU A 8 10.36 -11.28 20.39
C LEU A 8 10.61 -11.73 18.96
N ALA A 9 10.06 -11.01 18.00
CA ALA A 9 10.41 -11.15 16.60
C ALA A 9 11.66 -10.30 16.30
N PHE A 10 12.54 -10.78 15.44
CA PHE A 10 13.77 -10.07 15.06
C PHE A 10 14.01 -10.25 13.56
N VAL A 11 14.66 -9.27 12.93
CA VAL A 11 14.94 -9.31 11.48
C VAL A 11 16.25 -10.03 11.20
N SER A 12 17.28 -9.78 12.01
CA SER A 12 18.60 -10.38 11.82
C SER A 12 19.28 -10.75 13.13
N LEU A 13 20.14 -11.75 13.04
CA LEU A 13 21.02 -12.20 14.10
C LEU A 13 22.44 -11.73 13.77
N LEU A 14 23.06 -10.98 14.68
CA LEU A 14 24.46 -10.60 14.58
C LEU A 14 25.30 -11.50 15.47
N GLU A 15 26.11 -12.36 14.86
CA GLU A 15 27.03 -13.24 15.57
C GLU A 15 28.39 -12.56 15.76
N THR A 16 28.76 -12.36 17.02
CA THR A 16 30.11 -11.96 17.41
C THR A 16 30.69 -13.06 18.32
N ASN A 17 31.18 -12.72 19.52
CA ASN A 17 31.44 -13.71 20.57
C ASN A 17 30.15 -14.22 21.22
N LYS A 18 29.05 -13.48 21.10
CA LYS A 18 27.70 -13.87 21.51
C LYS A 18 26.70 -13.46 20.41
N PRO A 19 25.58 -14.19 20.25
CA PRO A 19 24.53 -13.81 19.32
C PRO A 19 23.75 -12.60 19.84
N TYR A 20 23.52 -11.61 18.98
CA TYR A 20 22.71 -10.43 19.25
C TYR A 20 21.52 -10.38 18.28
N LEU A 21 20.32 -10.16 18.81
CA LEU A 21 19.14 -9.93 17.98
C LEU A 21 19.09 -8.46 17.56
N VAL A 22 18.84 -8.20 16.28
CA VAL A 22 18.80 -6.86 15.70
C VAL A 22 17.40 -6.60 15.12
N ASN A 23 16.93 -5.35 15.29
CA ASN A 23 15.60 -4.90 14.87
C ASN A 23 14.48 -5.74 15.51
N CYS A 24 14.45 -5.74 16.84
CA CYS A 24 13.51 -6.54 17.60
C CYS A 24 12.15 -5.84 17.76
N VAL A 25 11.07 -6.59 17.58
CA VAL A 25 9.70 -6.14 17.84
C VAL A 25 9.03 -7.13 18.79
N ARG A 26 8.35 -6.60 19.81
CA ARG A 26 7.54 -7.40 20.73
C ARG A 26 6.17 -7.62 20.10
N VAL A 27 5.71 -8.87 20.05
CA VAL A 27 4.42 -9.24 19.47
C VAL A 27 3.57 -10.00 20.49
N PRO A 28 2.23 -9.88 20.44
CA PRO A 28 1.34 -10.70 21.24
C PRO A 28 1.58 -12.18 20.95
N ALA A 29 1.95 -12.95 21.97
CA ALA A 29 2.46 -14.31 21.75
C ALA A 29 1.42 -15.22 21.09
N LEU A 30 0.21 -15.26 21.65
CA LEU A 30 -0.83 -16.17 21.16
C LEU A 30 -1.26 -15.84 19.73
N GLN A 31 -1.58 -14.57 19.46
CA GLN A 31 -2.08 -14.13 18.17
C GLN A 31 -1.03 -14.33 17.07
N ALA A 32 0.25 -14.06 17.38
CA ALA A 32 1.34 -14.29 16.45
C ALA A 32 1.51 -15.78 16.13
N LEU A 33 1.49 -16.66 17.15
CA LEU A 33 1.61 -18.11 16.92
C LEU A 33 0.41 -18.66 16.14
N LEU A 34 -0.80 -18.26 16.49
CA LEU A 34 -2.02 -18.72 15.81
C LEU A 34 -2.03 -18.36 14.31
N LEU A 35 -1.57 -17.15 13.97
CA LEU A 35 -1.53 -16.69 12.57
C LEU A 35 -0.34 -17.24 11.78
N PHE A 36 0.85 -17.31 12.39
CA PHE A 36 2.10 -17.49 11.64
C PHE A 36 2.79 -18.84 11.86
N SER A 37 2.39 -19.64 12.85
CA SER A 37 2.96 -20.98 13.02
C SER A 37 2.60 -21.91 11.88
N ARG A 38 3.56 -22.75 11.49
CA ARG A 38 3.41 -23.74 10.41
C ARG A 38 2.53 -24.89 10.86
N SER A 39 2.70 -25.34 12.11
CA SER A 39 1.84 -26.36 12.74
C SER A 39 1.36 -25.91 14.11
N LEU A 40 0.12 -26.31 14.43
CA LEU A 40 -0.52 -26.10 15.73
C LEU A 40 -1.16 -27.42 16.15
N ASP A 41 -0.67 -28.01 17.22
CA ASP A 41 -1.25 -29.21 17.82
C ASP A 41 -2.07 -28.81 19.04
N THR A 42 -3.28 -29.35 19.19
CA THR A 42 -4.17 -28.99 20.30
C THR A 42 -4.55 -30.20 21.13
N SER A 43 -4.81 -29.94 22.42
CA SER A 43 -5.57 -30.83 23.29
C SER A 43 -7.05 -30.92 22.86
N ALA A 44 -7.78 -31.91 23.37
CA ALA A 44 -9.18 -32.17 22.99
C ALA A 44 -10.14 -31.00 23.30
N ASP A 45 -9.86 -30.25 24.37
CA ASP A 45 -10.58 -29.04 24.78
C ASP A 45 -9.98 -27.76 24.20
N CYS A 46 -8.95 -27.86 23.36
CA CYS A 46 -8.22 -26.76 22.75
C CYS A 46 -7.56 -25.76 23.73
N ALA A 47 -7.57 -26.05 25.04
CA ALA A 47 -7.01 -25.17 26.06
C ALA A 47 -5.48 -25.20 26.06
N ARG A 48 -4.86 -26.32 25.66
CA ARG A 48 -3.42 -26.46 25.45
C ARG A 48 -3.11 -26.54 23.96
N LEU A 49 -2.16 -25.70 23.53
CA LEU A 49 -1.68 -25.53 22.17
C LEU A 49 -0.18 -25.74 22.11
N VAL A 50 0.32 -26.47 21.12
CA VAL A 50 1.76 -26.59 20.83
C VAL A 50 2.01 -26.05 19.43
N ALA A 51 2.78 -24.96 19.36
CA ALA A 51 3.15 -24.30 18.12
C ALA A 51 4.50 -24.80 17.62
N ASP A 52 4.54 -25.15 16.33
CA ASP A 52 5.73 -25.59 15.58
C ASP A 52 6.51 -26.75 16.25
N GLY A 53 5.85 -27.53 17.11
CA GLY A 53 6.42 -28.68 17.82
C GLY A 53 7.37 -28.35 18.96
N TRP A 54 7.51 -27.08 19.36
CA TRP A 54 8.47 -26.69 20.41
C TRP A 54 7.92 -25.72 21.45
N LEU A 55 6.85 -24.97 21.15
CA LEU A 55 6.33 -23.94 22.05
C LEU A 55 4.92 -24.26 22.53
N GLU A 56 4.78 -24.63 23.81
CA GLU A 56 3.49 -24.86 24.45
C GLU A 56 2.90 -23.54 24.98
N VAL A 57 1.61 -23.34 24.73
CA VAL A 57 0.81 -22.23 25.25
C VAL A 57 -0.50 -22.77 25.84
N THR A 58 -0.86 -22.29 27.02
CA THR A 58 -2.09 -22.67 27.70
C THR A 58 -3.04 -21.48 27.78
N VAL A 59 -4.24 -21.66 27.26
CA VAL A 59 -5.35 -20.71 27.35
C VAL A 59 -6.29 -21.17 28.47
N PRO A 60 -6.54 -20.33 29.50
CA PRO A 60 -7.32 -20.75 30.66
C PRO A 60 -8.79 -21.10 30.37
N ASP A 61 -9.35 -20.50 29.32
CA ASP A 61 -10.75 -20.64 28.93
C ASP A 61 -10.82 -21.38 27.58
N ALA A 62 -11.40 -22.58 27.60
CA ALA A 62 -11.57 -23.44 26.42
C ALA A 62 -12.47 -22.80 25.35
N ASP A 63 -13.54 -22.09 25.74
CA ASP A 63 -14.45 -21.42 24.81
C ASP A 63 -13.76 -20.22 24.15
N LEU A 64 -12.94 -19.49 24.90
CA LEU A 64 -12.09 -18.45 24.34
C LEU A 64 -11.05 -19.05 23.39
N ALA A 65 -10.39 -20.15 23.77
CA ALA A 65 -9.39 -20.82 22.95
C ALA A 65 -9.98 -21.25 21.60
N LEU A 66 -11.16 -21.88 21.61
CA LEU A 66 -11.88 -22.29 20.41
C LEU A 66 -12.26 -21.11 19.52
N ARG A 67 -12.75 -20.00 20.10
CA ARG A 67 -13.08 -18.79 19.33
C ARG A 67 -11.86 -18.18 18.66
N LEU A 68 -10.74 -18.07 19.38
CA LEU A 68 -9.49 -17.53 18.84
C LEU A 68 -8.91 -18.45 17.76
N LEU A 69 -8.94 -19.76 17.95
CA LEU A 69 -8.53 -20.73 16.95
C LEU A 69 -9.39 -20.64 15.68
N SER A 70 -10.71 -20.62 15.83
CA SER A 70 -11.64 -20.50 14.70
C SER A 70 -11.40 -19.21 13.91
N ALA A 71 -11.26 -18.07 14.60
CA ALA A 71 -10.96 -16.79 13.97
C ALA A 71 -9.60 -16.81 13.24
N ALA A 72 -8.56 -17.36 13.88
CA ALA A 72 -7.24 -17.49 13.26
C ALA A 72 -7.27 -18.35 11.98
N LEU A 73 -7.96 -19.50 12.02
CA LEU A 73 -8.10 -20.39 10.86
C LEU A 73 -8.85 -19.71 9.71
N GLN A 74 -9.92 -18.96 10.01
CA GLN A 74 -10.66 -18.20 9.01
C GLN A 74 -9.79 -17.11 8.37
N LEU A 75 -9.03 -16.37 9.19
CA LEU A 75 -8.12 -15.32 8.72
C LEU A 75 -6.98 -15.89 7.88
N ARG A 76 -6.39 -17.02 8.30
CA ARG A 76 -5.37 -17.74 7.52
C ARG A 76 -5.91 -18.18 6.17
N SER A 77 -7.11 -18.78 6.14
CA SER A 77 -7.75 -19.20 4.89
C SER A 77 -8.05 -18.02 3.97
N ALA A 78 -8.56 -16.90 4.51
CA ALA A 78 -8.83 -15.70 3.72
C ALA A 78 -7.54 -15.06 3.17
N TRP A 79 -6.49 -14.98 3.99
CA TRP A 79 -5.17 -14.53 3.56
C TRP A 79 -4.63 -15.43 2.44
N GLU A 80 -4.60 -16.73 2.65
CA GLU A 80 -4.08 -17.68 1.68
C GLU A 80 -4.82 -17.61 0.34
N LYS A 81 -6.14 -17.46 0.34
CA LYS A 81 -6.93 -17.27 -0.88
C LYS A 81 -6.52 -16.00 -1.63
N LEU A 82 -6.40 -14.86 -0.93
CA LEU A 82 -5.97 -13.60 -1.56
C LEU A 82 -4.53 -13.68 -2.06
N LEU A 83 -3.65 -14.37 -1.33
CA LEU A 83 -2.26 -14.57 -1.74
C LEU A 83 -2.18 -15.38 -3.03
N HIS A 84 -2.93 -16.49 -3.12
CA HIS A 84 -3.01 -17.30 -4.35
C HIS A 84 -3.51 -16.46 -5.52
N GLN A 85 -4.58 -15.68 -5.35
CA GLN A 85 -5.08 -14.78 -6.40
C GLN A 85 -4.03 -13.76 -6.87
N LEU A 86 -3.24 -13.19 -5.96
CA LEU A 86 -2.17 -12.24 -6.30
C LEU A 86 -1.00 -12.91 -7.04
N LEU A 87 -0.62 -14.12 -6.63
CA LEU A 87 0.46 -14.86 -7.23
C LEU A 87 0.08 -15.41 -8.62
N GLU A 88 -1.15 -15.91 -8.77
CA GLU A 88 -1.70 -16.38 -10.04
C GLU A 88 -1.88 -15.23 -11.04
N TYR A 89 -2.31 -14.03 -10.60
CA TYR A 89 -2.40 -12.84 -11.46
C TYR A 89 -1.07 -12.43 -12.11
N ARG A 90 0.07 -12.73 -11.46
CA ARG A 90 1.39 -12.41 -12.02
C ARG A 90 1.82 -13.40 -13.13
N GLY A 91 1.12 -14.52 -13.28
CA GLY A 91 1.21 -15.42 -14.43
C GLY A 91 0.17 -15.05 -15.49
N GLU A 92 0.58 -14.95 -16.74
CA GLU A 92 -0.20 -14.43 -17.86
C GLU A 92 -1.39 -15.34 -18.23
N GLU A 93 -2.56 -15.22 -17.59
CA GLU A 93 -3.80 -15.91 -18.03
C GLU A 93 -5.02 -14.96 -18.00
N PRO A 94 -5.64 -14.67 -19.16
CA PRO A 94 -6.75 -13.73 -19.29
C PRO A 94 -8.05 -14.34 -18.75
N GLY A 95 -8.26 -14.24 -17.44
CA GLY A 95 -9.49 -14.69 -16.78
C GLY A 95 -9.52 -14.56 -15.26
N HIS A 96 -8.38 -14.31 -14.60
CA HIS A 96 -8.30 -14.26 -13.14
C HIS A 96 -8.48 -12.84 -12.61
N HIS A 97 -9.49 -12.68 -11.74
CA HIS A 97 -9.83 -11.41 -11.13
C HIS A 97 -8.79 -10.99 -10.09
N ARG A 98 -8.20 -9.80 -10.25
CA ARG A 98 -7.47 -9.09 -9.19
C ARG A 98 -8.31 -9.13 -7.90
N PRO A 99 -7.72 -9.46 -6.74
CA PRO A 99 -8.46 -9.50 -5.49
C PRO A 99 -9.16 -8.16 -5.28
N SER A 100 -10.45 -8.22 -4.91
CA SER A 100 -11.23 -7.00 -4.81
C SER A 100 -10.69 -6.13 -3.68
N PRO A 101 -10.65 -4.79 -3.82
CA PRO A 101 -10.23 -3.90 -2.74
C PRO A 101 -11.05 -4.11 -1.45
N ARG A 102 -12.29 -4.60 -1.57
CA ARG A 102 -13.16 -4.91 -0.45
C ARG A 102 -12.68 -6.12 0.34
N ASP A 103 -12.24 -7.18 -0.34
CA ASP A 103 -11.77 -8.40 0.31
C ASP A 103 -10.45 -8.17 1.05
N VAL A 104 -9.55 -7.39 0.44
CA VAL A 104 -8.31 -6.94 1.10
C VAL A 104 -8.63 -6.10 2.33
N ALA A 105 -9.54 -5.13 2.24
CA ALA A 105 -9.94 -4.31 3.38
C ALA A 105 -10.63 -5.13 4.49
N ALA A 106 -11.42 -6.14 4.12
CA ALA A 106 -12.07 -7.04 5.07
C ALA A 106 -11.05 -7.89 5.82
N LEU A 107 -10.07 -8.48 5.11
CA LEU A 107 -8.98 -9.23 5.75
C LEU A 107 -8.16 -8.33 6.67
N THR A 108 -7.73 -7.14 6.19
CA THR A 108 -6.96 -6.19 7.01
C THR A 108 -7.69 -5.84 8.29
N ARG A 109 -9.00 -5.59 8.22
CA ARG A 109 -9.82 -5.30 9.41
C ARG A 109 -9.88 -6.49 10.35
N GLY A 110 -10.13 -7.69 9.84
CA GLY A 110 -10.18 -8.90 10.64
C GLY A 110 -8.85 -9.22 11.33
N LEU A 111 -7.72 -9.03 10.64
CA LEU A 111 -6.39 -9.19 11.22
C LEU A 111 -6.13 -8.18 12.34
N LEU A 112 -6.49 -6.90 12.13
CA LEU A 112 -6.33 -5.87 13.16
C LEU A 112 -7.22 -6.14 14.38
N GLU A 113 -8.45 -6.59 14.17
CA GLU A 113 -9.36 -6.95 15.26
C GLU A 113 -8.86 -8.18 16.04
N PHE A 114 -8.36 -9.19 15.33
CA PHE A 114 -7.78 -10.39 15.93
C PHE A 114 -6.54 -10.08 16.78
N LEU A 115 -5.65 -9.23 16.27
CA LEU A 115 -4.47 -8.76 17.02
C LEU A 115 -4.85 -7.92 18.25
N ARG A 116 -6.06 -7.35 18.27
CA ARG A 116 -6.60 -6.56 19.39
C ARG A 116 -7.38 -7.39 20.41
N THR A 117 -7.72 -8.64 20.11
CA THR A 117 -8.70 -9.40 20.91
C THR A 117 -8.18 -9.86 22.29
N GLU A 118 -7.00 -9.42 22.74
CA GLU A 118 -6.58 -9.56 24.13
C GLU A 118 -5.81 -8.32 24.66
N GLY A 119 -6.40 -7.64 25.65
CA GLY A 119 -5.65 -6.95 26.71
C GLY A 119 -5.34 -5.46 26.58
N THR A 120 -5.68 -4.78 25.49
CA THR A 120 -5.61 -3.31 25.42
C THR A 120 -6.97 -2.74 25.06
N GLU A 121 -7.70 -2.30 26.08
CA GLU A 121 -8.83 -1.40 25.90
C GLU A 121 -8.27 -0.09 25.32
N LEU A 122 -8.29 0.02 23.99
CA LEU A 122 -7.75 1.14 23.22
C LEU A 122 -8.65 2.37 23.42
N LYS A 123 -8.44 3.07 24.54
CA LYS A 123 -9.14 4.32 24.82
C LYS A 123 -8.67 5.38 23.82
N PRO A 124 -9.57 6.10 23.15
CA PRO A 124 -9.16 7.21 22.29
C PRO A 124 -8.41 8.25 23.12
N ASP A 125 -7.35 8.82 22.54
CA ASP A 125 -6.63 9.92 23.19
C ASP A 125 -7.30 11.25 22.84
N GLU A 126 -7.99 11.83 23.82
CA GLU A 126 -8.80 13.05 23.68
C GLU A 126 -7.99 14.27 23.20
N VAL A 127 -6.66 14.26 23.34
CA VAL A 127 -5.79 15.40 23.00
C VAL A 127 -4.99 15.14 21.73
N LYS A 128 -4.38 13.95 21.61
CA LYS A 128 -3.49 13.62 20.49
C LYS A 128 -4.21 12.96 19.31
N GLY A 129 -5.46 12.54 19.49
CA GLY A 129 -6.12 11.60 18.57
C GLY A 129 -5.46 10.21 18.61
N GLY A 130 -5.93 9.29 17.77
CA GLY A 130 -5.48 7.89 17.82
C GLY A 130 -5.97 7.19 19.09
N HIS A 131 -5.29 6.11 19.48
CA HIS A 131 -5.70 5.27 20.62
C HIS A 131 -4.55 5.06 21.60
N ARG A 132 -4.81 5.29 22.89
CA ARG A 132 -3.85 5.04 23.98
C ARG A 132 -3.69 3.54 24.20
N VAL A 133 -2.47 3.06 24.00
CA VAL A 133 -2.09 1.64 24.17
C VAL A 133 -1.47 1.42 25.56
N THR A 134 -0.66 2.37 26.04
CA THR A 134 -0.09 2.42 27.39
C THR A 134 0.04 3.88 27.84
N ASP A 135 0.46 4.15 29.08
CA ASP A 135 0.70 5.52 29.57
C ASP A 135 1.76 6.28 28.77
N PHE A 136 2.64 5.56 28.07
CA PHE A 136 3.74 6.13 27.29
C PHE A 136 3.56 5.99 25.77
N LEU A 137 2.57 5.24 25.27
CA LEU A 137 2.37 4.95 23.85
C LEU A 137 0.93 5.25 23.40
N THR A 138 0.80 6.19 22.47
CA THR A 138 -0.44 6.47 21.73
C THR A 138 -0.26 6.00 20.29
N TYR A 139 -1.08 5.03 19.87
CA TYR A 139 -1.06 4.44 18.52
C TYR A 139 -1.89 5.28 17.54
N ASN A 140 -1.38 5.45 16.31
CA ASN A 140 -2.08 6.15 15.23
C ASN A 140 -2.45 7.62 15.57
N CYS A 141 -1.69 8.26 16.47
CA CYS A 141 -1.83 9.69 16.81
C CYS A 141 -0.91 10.60 15.99
N LEU A 142 -0.15 10.03 15.05
CA LEU A 142 0.70 10.74 14.10
C LEU A 142 0.14 10.48 12.71
N THR A 143 -0.05 11.53 11.91
CA THR A 143 -0.32 11.41 10.47
C THR A 143 0.87 10.72 9.80
N ASP A 144 0.62 9.74 8.92
CA ASP A 144 1.62 8.96 8.17
C ASP A 144 2.73 9.86 7.62
N THR A 145 3.75 10.05 8.44
CA THR A 145 5.04 10.57 8.03
C THR A 145 5.89 9.33 8.06
N ASP A 146 6.14 8.82 6.87
CA ASP A 146 6.60 7.48 6.58
C ASP A 146 8.03 7.28 7.13
N LEU A 147 8.14 6.96 8.43
CA LEU A 147 9.42 6.86 9.17
C LEU A 147 10.32 5.73 8.64
N TYR A 148 9.76 4.77 7.91
CA TYR A 148 10.49 3.64 7.30
C TYR A 148 10.79 3.88 5.82
N SER A 149 10.40 5.04 5.28
CA SER A 149 10.51 5.31 3.85
C SER A 149 11.96 5.34 3.37
N GLU A 150 12.93 5.73 4.20
CA GLU A 150 14.33 5.83 3.75
C GLU A 150 15.05 4.47 3.74
N CYS A 151 14.76 3.57 4.67
CA CYS A 151 15.48 2.29 4.82
C CYS A 151 14.91 1.14 3.97
N LEU A 152 13.71 1.30 3.39
CA LEU A 152 13.05 0.30 2.52
C LEU A 152 13.12 0.65 1.03
N ARG A 153 13.80 1.74 0.68
CA ARG A 153 13.94 2.18 -0.71
C ARG A 153 14.98 1.34 -1.46
N SER A 154 14.57 0.82 -2.61
CA SER A 154 15.47 0.20 -3.59
C SER A 154 15.39 0.97 -4.91
N PHE A 155 16.55 1.15 -5.56
CA PHE A 155 16.59 1.77 -6.88
C PHE A 155 15.80 0.94 -7.88
N TRP A 156 14.92 1.61 -8.61
CA TRP A 156 14.09 1.00 -9.63
C TRP A 156 13.91 1.97 -10.79
N THR A 157 13.84 1.42 -11.99
CA THR A 157 13.60 2.17 -13.22
C THR A 157 12.22 1.80 -13.75
N CYS A 158 11.35 2.79 -13.92
CA CYS A 158 10.03 2.56 -14.47
C CYS A 158 10.12 2.11 -15.95
N PRO A 159 9.45 1.02 -16.35
CA PRO A 159 9.46 0.57 -17.75
C PRO A 159 8.65 1.48 -18.67
N HIS A 160 7.75 2.33 -18.14
CA HIS A 160 6.85 3.18 -18.92
C HIS A 160 7.38 4.60 -19.15
N CYS A 161 7.94 5.23 -18.12
CA CYS A 161 8.45 6.61 -18.19
C CYS A 161 9.97 6.70 -18.01
N HIS A 162 10.65 5.57 -17.81
CA HIS A 162 12.10 5.48 -17.59
C HIS A 162 12.62 6.27 -16.37
N LEU A 163 11.73 6.66 -15.45
CA LEU A 163 12.12 7.31 -14.19
C LEU A 163 12.96 6.35 -13.34
N HIS A 164 14.21 6.74 -13.05
CA HIS A 164 15.13 6.01 -12.19
C HIS A 164 15.30 6.71 -10.84
N MET A 165 14.71 6.16 -9.79
CA MET A 165 14.75 6.72 -8.44
C MET A 165 14.66 5.61 -7.37
N PRO A 166 15.08 5.86 -6.13
CA PRO A 166 14.89 4.94 -5.00
C PRO A 166 13.43 4.98 -4.50
N PHE A 167 12.72 3.85 -4.63
CA PHE A 167 11.31 3.68 -4.26
C PHE A 167 11.13 2.66 -3.15
N THR A 168 10.19 2.92 -2.23
CA THR A 168 9.63 1.85 -1.41
C THR A 168 8.73 0.93 -2.27
N PRO A 169 8.46 -0.31 -1.83
CA PRO A 169 7.54 -1.20 -2.55
C PRO A 169 6.16 -0.58 -2.80
N LEU A 170 5.63 0.21 -1.85
CA LEU A 170 4.31 0.84 -1.99
C LEU A 170 4.34 2.02 -2.97
N GLU A 171 5.37 2.87 -2.89
CA GLU A 171 5.53 3.98 -3.84
C GLU A 171 5.69 3.47 -5.28
N ARG A 172 6.40 2.35 -5.48
CA ARG A 172 6.52 1.69 -6.79
C ARG A 172 5.15 1.29 -7.32
N VAL A 173 4.33 0.61 -6.51
CA VAL A 173 2.98 0.19 -6.91
C VAL A 173 2.10 1.40 -7.24
N CYS A 174 2.16 2.46 -6.43
CA CYS A 174 1.43 3.70 -6.70
C CYS A 174 1.90 4.33 -8.02
N HIS A 175 3.21 4.42 -8.25
CA HIS A 175 3.77 4.95 -9.49
C HIS A 175 3.36 4.10 -10.70
N GLU A 176 3.51 2.77 -10.65
CA GLU A 176 3.10 1.86 -11.73
C GLU A 176 1.61 2.01 -12.05
N SER A 177 0.75 2.20 -11.04
CA SER A 177 -0.69 2.38 -11.27
C SER A 177 -1.08 3.72 -11.91
N ALA A 178 -0.28 4.78 -11.70
CA ALA A 178 -0.54 6.12 -12.21
C ALA A 178 0.25 6.43 -13.49
N CYS A 179 1.36 5.72 -13.73
CA CYS A 179 2.26 5.93 -14.85
C CYS A 179 1.63 5.38 -16.13
N ARG A 180 1.41 6.26 -17.11
CA ARG A 180 0.95 5.88 -18.44
C ARG A 180 2.15 5.67 -19.38
N PRO A 181 2.09 4.70 -20.30
CA PRO A 181 3.06 4.62 -21.39
C PRO A 181 3.07 5.92 -22.18
N HIS A 182 4.25 6.38 -22.60
CA HIS A 182 4.37 7.50 -23.51
C HIS A 182 3.76 7.09 -24.86
N GLU A 183 2.49 7.41 -25.10
CA GLU A 183 1.90 7.33 -26.44
C GLU A 183 2.71 8.25 -27.38
N ALA A 184 3.21 7.69 -28.47
CA ALA A 184 3.71 8.51 -29.57
C ALA A 184 2.58 9.42 -30.04
N PRO A 185 2.84 10.72 -30.32
CA PRO A 185 1.78 11.64 -30.74
C PRO A 185 1.04 11.05 -31.95
N PRO A 186 -0.30 10.94 -31.90
CA PRO A 186 -1.09 10.54 -33.05
C PRO A 186 -0.88 11.53 -34.19
N ALA A 187 -0.70 11.03 -35.40
CA ALA A 187 -0.71 11.83 -36.61
C ALA A 187 -2.00 12.65 -36.66
N GLU A 188 -1.86 13.97 -36.75
CA GLU A 188 -2.98 14.90 -36.85
C GLU A 188 -3.85 14.59 -38.08
N ALA A 189 -5.13 14.34 -37.84
CA ALA A 189 -6.20 14.49 -38.83
C ALA A 189 -7.19 15.54 -38.29
N PRO A 190 -7.79 16.37 -39.17
CA PRO A 190 -8.18 17.73 -38.82
C PRO A 190 -9.54 17.79 -38.14
N GLU A 191 -9.60 18.43 -36.97
CA GLU A 191 -10.86 18.82 -36.33
C GLU A 191 -11.32 20.23 -36.74
N SER A 192 -12.62 20.32 -36.97
CA SER A 192 -13.40 21.49 -37.36
C SER A 192 -13.35 22.66 -36.34
N PRO A 193 -13.48 23.92 -36.78
CA PRO A 193 -13.34 25.08 -35.90
C PRO A 193 -14.70 25.52 -35.33
N SER A 194 -14.78 25.72 -34.01
CA SER A 194 -15.80 26.60 -33.46
C SER A 194 -15.35 27.36 -32.21
N ARG A 195 -15.27 28.69 -32.38
CA ARG A 195 -15.48 29.81 -31.42
C ARG A 195 -14.45 29.93 -30.28
N GLY A 196 -13.66 30.99 -30.14
CA GLY A 196 -13.51 32.26 -30.84
C GLY A 196 -12.70 33.21 -29.94
N SER A 197 -11.50 33.61 -30.36
CA SER A 197 -10.78 34.74 -29.76
C SER A 197 -11.18 36.00 -30.53
N ALA A 198 -12.05 36.82 -29.93
CA ALA A 198 -12.79 37.92 -30.54
C ALA A 198 -11.96 39.12 -31.06
N LEU A 199 -10.64 38.97 -31.24
CA LEU A 199 -9.73 40.01 -31.71
C LEU A 199 -9.00 39.66 -33.03
N HIS A 200 -9.00 38.38 -33.43
CA HIS A 200 -8.32 37.95 -34.65
C HIS A 200 -9.29 37.99 -35.84
N ARG A 201 -8.90 38.71 -36.90
CA ARG A 201 -9.66 38.80 -38.15
C ARG A 201 -8.82 38.24 -39.28
N SER A 202 -9.48 37.68 -40.29
CA SER A 202 -8.79 37.30 -41.53
C SER A 202 -8.30 38.55 -42.26
N TYR A 203 -7.05 38.53 -42.71
CA TYR A 203 -6.38 39.59 -43.43
C TYR A 203 -5.55 38.97 -44.57
N ARG A 204 -5.85 39.34 -45.80
CA ARG A 204 -5.05 38.99 -46.98
C ARG A 204 -4.03 40.08 -47.25
N CYS A 205 -2.76 39.72 -47.37
CA CYS A 205 -1.72 40.66 -47.74
C CYS A 205 -1.56 40.75 -49.26
N ASP A 206 -1.64 41.95 -49.83
CA ASP A 206 -1.53 42.18 -51.27
C ASP A 206 -0.12 41.92 -51.84
N VAL A 207 0.91 41.96 -50.98
CA VAL A 207 2.32 41.76 -51.37
C VAL A 207 2.67 40.27 -51.43
N CYS A 208 2.31 39.50 -50.40
CA CYS A 208 2.64 38.08 -50.34
C CYS A 208 1.50 37.15 -50.77
N GLN A 209 0.31 37.70 -51.06
CA GLN A 209 -0.88 36.97 -51.53
C GLN A 209 -1.31 35.81 -50.62
N ARG A 210 -0.97 35.88 -49.32
CA ARG A 210 -1.34 34.91 -48.30
C ARG A 210 -2.39 35.47 -47.36
N ASP A 211 -3.29 34.59 -46.94
CA ASP A 211 -4.33 34.88 -45.97
C ASP A 211 -3.80 34.57 -44.55
N PHE A 212 -3.91 35.55 -43.64
CA PHE A 212 -3.49 35.44 -42.25
C PHE A 212 -4.67 35.70 -41.31
N THR A 213 -4.62 35.17 -40.09
CA THR A 213 -5.54 35.56 -39.02
C THR A 213 -4.78 36.41 -38.01
N PHE A 214 -4.96 37.72 -38.08
CA PHE A 214 -4.19 38.68 -37.29
C PHE A 214 -5.10 39.61 -36.50
N THR A 215 -4.57 40.10 -35.38
CA THR A 215 -5.09 41.30 -34.71
C THR A 215 -4.67 42.56 -35.48
N PRO A 216 -5.36 43.71 -35.30
CA PRO A 216 -5.02 44.95 -36.01
C PRO A 216 -3.56 45.40 -35.84
N THR A 217 -2.94 45.14 -34.68
CA THR A 217 -1.52 45.45 -34.40
C THR A 217 -0.56 44.54 -35.16
N GLU A 218 -0.89 43.26 -35.33
CA GLU A 218 -0.09 42.31 -36.12
C GLU A 218 -0.16 42.61 -37.61
N ILE A 219 -1.31 43.07 -38.13
CA ILE A 219 -1.44 43.55 -39.52
C ILE A 219 -0.46 44.71 -39.77
N LEU A 220 -0.38 45.68 -38.85
CA LEU A 220 0.56 46.80 -38.96
C LEU A 220 2.02 46.35 -38.90
N ARG A 221 2.34 45.38 -38.03
CA ARG A 221 3.70 44.82 -37.92
C ARG A 221 4.09 44.05 -39.18
N HIS A 222 3.18 43.28 -39.77
CA HIS A 222 3.38 42.58 -41.03
C HIS A 222 3.54 43.54 -42.21
N LYS A 223 2.72 44.60 -42.31
CA LYS A 223 2.88 45.63 -43.36
C LYS A 223 4.24 46.34 -43.28
N LYS A 224 4.81 46.51 -42.08
CA LYS A 224 6.16 47.07 -41.91
C LYS A 224 7.28 46.14 -42.37
N GLN A 225 7.07 44.82 -42.44
CA GLN A 225 8.07 43.88 -42.95
C GLN A 225 8.22 43.90 -44.47
N HIS A 226 7.26 44.52 -45.18
CA HIS A 226 7.30 44.72 -46.63
C HIS A 226 7.72 46.14 -47.04
N ARG A 227 8.19 46.95 -46.08
CA ARG A 227 8.78 48.27 -46.29
C ARG A 227 10.28 48.20 -46.03
#